data_AF-A0A534USQ0-F1
#
_entry.id   AF-A0A534USQ0-F1
#
_cell.length_a   1.000
_cell.length_b   1.000
_cell.length_c   1.000
_cell.angle_alpha   90.00
_cell.angle_beta   90.00
_cell.angle_gamma   90.00
#
_symmetry.space_group_name_H-M   'P 1'
#
loop_
_entity.id
_entity.type
_entity.pdbx_description
1 polymer ?
#
loop_
_entity_poly.entity_id
_entity_poly.type
_entity_poly.pdbx_seq_one_letter_code
_entity_poly.pdbx_strand_id
1 'polypeptide(L)'
;MRTRRIALAALLGFLLASPARAGDATGAFAPYEDLLEVVADLTWHLHDDTYRFPAPKDPTGHDLYQLSLERLQSWETRYPGRLRDVTAFGRGEALERLGAYNAAGRAYREAAEVASPLAERARDGAERSDVFADAAALPEEGTDLDSTLAALRRKLDVWAKVIVRYSGTPSEPLALVEEERLERRAAELVVANRRALEDGTTGAERALRFLVEKHADSKNLPAHVLRLGDFYADLARDYVTEHELPLGFDEEEFVHRADRALETYRKVATWDGAHEKPEALGRFAALDAYKTAVLARYR
;
A
#
# COMPACT_ATOMS: atom_id res chain seq x y z
N MET A 1 -50.01 31.79 70.97
CA MET A 1 -48.56 31.89 70.71
C MET A 1 -47.99 30.51 70.42
N ARG A 2 -47.82 30.13 69.15
CA ARG A 2 -47.00 28.98 68.72
C ARG A 2 -46.51 29.26 67.30
N THR A 3 -45.41 30.00 67.23
CA THR A 3 -44.72 30.40 66.01
C THR A 3 -43.64 29.37 65.66
N ARG A 4 -43.66 28.95 64.39
CA ARG A 4 -42.48 28.68 63.54
C ARG A 4 -41.47 27.63 64.02
N ARG A 5 -41.65 26.36 63.62
CA ARG A 5 -40.55 25.43 63.25
C ARG A 5 -41.06 24.25 62.39
N ILE A 6 -41.58 24.49 61.17
CA ILE A 6 -41.82 23.41 60.18
C ILE A 6 -41.50 23.92 58.76
N ALA A 7 -40.27 24.37 58.53
CA ALA A 7 -39.86 24.84 57.19
C ALA A 7 -38.42 24.44 56.82
N LEU A 8 -37.95 23.28 57.31
CA LEU A 8 -36.60 22.80 56.98
C LEU A 8 -36.50 21.28 56.79
N ALA A 9 -37.57 20.63 56.34
CA ALA A 9 -37.58 19.18 56.08
C ALA A 9 -38.17 18.79 54.71
N ALA A 10 -38.42 19.76 53.82
CA ALA A 10 -38.94 19.52 52.47
C ALA A 10 -37.96 19.91 51.35
N LEU A 11 -36.71 20.21 51.69
CA LEU A 11 -35.66 20.65 50.74
C LEU A 11 -34.38 19.80 50.84
N LEU A 12 -34.48 18.60 51.42
CA LEU A 12 -33.38 17.62 51.51
C LEU A 12 -33.73 16.24 50.95
N GLY A 13 -34.84 16.13 50.21
CA GLY A 13 -35.31 14.87 49.60
C GLY A 13 -35.04 14.74 48.10
N PHE A 14 -34.24 15.62 47.49
CA PHE A 14 -34.03 15.68 46.04
C PHE A 14 -32.55 15.59 45.60
N LEU A 15 -31.66 15.07 46.46
CA LEU A 15 -30.21 15.00 46.19
C LEU A 15 -29.60 13.59 46.21
N LEU A 16 -30.41 12.53 46.21
CA LEU A 16 -29.91 11.15 46.12
C LEU A 16 -30.63 10.29 45.06
N ALA A 17 -31.20 10.92 44.04
CA ALA A 17 -31.38 10.22 42.78
C ALA A 17 -29.97 10.04 42.18
N SER A 18 -29.40 8.85 42.36
CA SER A 18 -28.25 8.43 41.55
C SER A 18 -28.61 8.75 40.10
N PRO A 19 -27.74 9.41 39.31
CA PRO A 19 -28.00 9.50 37.89
C PRO A 19 -28.11 8.05 37.43
N ALA A 20 -29.27 7.68 36.89
CA ALA A 20 -29.33 6.50 36.07
C ALA A 20 -28.17 6.65 35.09
N ARG A 21 -27.18 5.75 35.17
CA ARG A 21 -26.16 5.65 34.12
C ARG A 21 -26.96 5.70 32.83
N ALA A 22 -26.68 6.70 31.99
CA ALA A 22 -27.16 6.66 30.62
C ALA A 22 -26.62 5.35 30.06
N GLY A 23 -27.43 4.30 30.10
CA GLY A 23 -27.16 3.06 29.41
C GLY A 23 -27.13 3.46 27.95
N ASP A 24 -25.96 3.33 27.35
CA ASP A 24 -25.68 3.45 25.91
C ASP A 24 -26.81 4.11 25.10
N ALA A 25 -27.01 5.42 25.30
CA ALA A 25 -27.75 6.22 24.33
C ALA A 25 -26.95 6.40 23.02
N THR A 26 -25.74 5.83 22.96
CA THR A 26 -24.97 5.56 21.75
C THR A 26 -25.60 4.44 20.91
N GLY A 27 -26.41 3.55 21.48
CA GLY A 27 -27.07 2.47 20.73
C GLY A 27 -28.13 2.96 19.73
N ALA A 28 -28.80 4.09 20.02
CA ALA A 28 -29.85 4.64 19.16
C ALA A 28 -29.32 5.48 17.97
N PHE A 29 -28.05 5.88 18.03
CA PHE A 29 -27.37 6.65 16.98
C PHE A 29 -26.13 5.96 16.41
N ALA A 30 -25.82 4.74 16.86
CA ALA A 30 -24.89 3.88 16.14
C ALA A 30 -25.56 3.58 14.80
N PRO A 31 -24.89 3.82 13.65
CA PRO A 31 -25.40 3.36 12.38
C PRO A 31 -25.78 1.90 12.53
N TYR A 32 -27.02 1.55 12.18
CA TYR A 32 -27.40 0.15 12.04
C TYR A 32 -26.67 -0.34 10.79
N GLU A 33 -25.39 -0.67 10.94
CA GLU A 33 -24.63 -1.35 9.90
C GLU A 33 -25.18 -2.77 9.82
N ASP A 34 -25.94 -3.02 8.76
CA ASP A 34 -26.39 -4.34 8.42
C ASP A 34 -25.19 -5.13 7.90
N LEU A 35 -25.01 -6.36 8.35
CA LEU A 35 -23.97 -7.26 7.82
C LEU A 35 -24.08 -7.37 6.30
N LEU A 36 -25.31 -7.28 5.77
CA LEU A 36 -25.56 -7.28 4.33
C LEU A 36 -24.87 -6.11 3.61
N GLU A 37 -24.87 -4.91 4.19
CA GLU A 37 -24.21 -3.72 3.64
C GLU A 37 -22.70 -3.92 3.58
N VAL A 38 -22.11 -4.39 4.70
CA VAL A 38 -20.67 -4.66 4.80
C VAL A 38 -20.22 -5.69 3.76
N VAL A 39 -20.97 -6.78 3.62
CA VAL A 39 -20.65 -7.86 2.67
C VAL A 39 -20.91 -7.42 1.23
N ALA A 40 -21.94 -6.62 0.97
CA ALA A 40 -22.23 -6.10 -0.37
C ALA A 40 -21.11 -5.18 -0.86
N ASP A 41 -20.68 -4.22 -0.03
CA ASP A 41 -19.56 -3.32 -0.35
C ASP A 41 -18.28 -4.11 -0.63
N LEU A 42 -17.96 -5.08 0.24
CA LEU A 42 -16.80 -5.94 0.05
C LEU A 42 -16.90 -6.67 -1.31
N THR A 43 -18.02 -7.37 -1.54
CA THR A 43 -18.24 -8.19 -2.74
C THR A 43 -18.10 -7.39 -4.03
N TRP A 44 -18.61 -6.16 -4.05
CA TRP A 44 -18.51 -5.27 -5.20
C TRP A 44 -17.06 -5.03 -5.61
N HIS A 45 -16.18 -4.89 -4.63
CA HIS A 45 -14.77 -4.53 -4.79
C HIS A 45 -13.81 -5.74 -4.77
N LEU A 46 -14.32 -6.97 -4.60
CA LEU A 46 -13.46 -8.17 -4.58
C LEU A 46 -12.84 -8.48 -5.94
N HIS A 47 -13.41 -8.00 -7.03
CA HIS A 47 -12.94 -8.26 -8.38
C HIS A 47 -12.15 -7.09 -8.96
N ASP A 48 -11.92 -6.04 -8.18
CA ASP A 48 -11.11 -4.92 -8.60
C ASP A 48 -9.68 -5.37 -8.89
N ASP A 49 -9.16 -4.90 -10.02
CA ASP A 49 -7.76 -5.10 -10.38
C ASP A 49 -6.90 -4.14 -9.56
N THR A 50 -6.55 -4.56 -8.35
CA THR A 50 -5.72 -3.79 -7.42
C THR A 50 -4.29 -3.60 -7.88
N TYR A 51 -3.87 -4.22 -8.99
CA TYR A 51 -2.56 -3.99 -9.59
C TYR A 51 -2.61 -2.77 -10.52
N ARG A 52 -3.66 -2.67 -11.34
CA ARG A 52 -3.87 -1.54 -12.27
C ARG A 52 -4.51 -0.31 -11.63
N PHE A 53 -5.30 -0.51 -10.58
CA PHE A 53 -6.06 0.56 -9.93
C PHE A 53 -5.76 0.65 -8.42
N PRO A 54 -5.83 1.86 -7.83
CA PRO A 54 -5.76 2.02 -6.38
C PRO A 54 -6.82 1.18 -5.67
N ALA A 55 -6.52 0.76 -4.44
CA ALA A 55 -7.51 0.11 -3.60
C ALA A 55 -8.71 1.05 -3.40
N PRO A 56 -9.94 0.51 -3.39
CA PRO A 56 -11.13 1.32 -3.20
C PRO A 56 -11.11 2.00 -1.84
N LYS A 57 -11.59 3.24 -1.83
CA LYS A 57 -11.67 4.07 -0.63
C LYS A 57 -13.11 4.45 -0.38
N ASP A 58 -13.47 4.56 0.89
CA ASP A 58 -14.74 5.13 1.28
C ASP A 58 -14.78 6.65 1.01
N PRO A 59 -15.94 7.33 1.15
CA PRO A 59 -16.04 8.78 0.97
C PRO A 59 -15.16 9.61 1.91
N THR A 60 -14.67 9.03 3.01
CA THR A 60 -13.77 9.68 3.96
C THR A 60 -12.30 9.40 3.68
N GLY A 61 -11.99 8.58 2.67
CA GLY A 61 -10.64 8.28 2.21
C GLY A 61 -9.97 7.07 2.87
N HIS A 62 -10.68 6.32 3.72
CA HIS A 62 -10.19 5.10 4.36
C HIS A 62 -10.20 3.93 3.36
N ASP A 63 -9.24 3.01 3.54
CA ASP A 63 -9.19 1.75 2.78
C ASP A 63 -10.44 0.91 3.07
N LEU A 64 -11.16 0.54 2.01
CA LEU A 64 -12.43 -0.15 2.13
C LEU A 64 -12.26 -1.55 2.75
N TYR A 65 -11.19 -2.28 2.44
CA TYR A 65 -10.98 -3.63 2.97
C TYR A 65 -10.65 -3.59 4.46
N GLN A 66 -9.85 -2.61 4.90
CA GLN A 66 -9.62 -2.39 6.32
C GLN A 66 -10.91 -2.03 7.06
N LEU A 67 -11.71 -1.11 6.50
CA LEU A 67 -12.98 -0.73 7.08
C LEU A 67 -13.95 -1.92 7.16
N SER A 68 -14.03 -2.76 6.12
CA SER A 68 -14.82 -3.99 6.14
C SER A 68 -14.40 -4.93 7.27
N LEU A 69 -13.09 -5.08 7.56
CA LEU A 69 -12.63 -5.90 8.68
C LEU A 69 -13.08 -5.35 10.04
N GLU A 70 -12.94 -4.05 10.25
CA GLU A 70 -13.36 -3.38 11.49
C GLU A 70 -14.87 -3.52 11.71
N ARG A 71 -15.65 -3.38 10.63
CA ARG A 71 -17.11 -3.56 10.65
C ARG A 71 -17.51 -5.01 10.93
N LEU A 72 -16.87 -5.99 10.29
CA LEU A 72 -17.10 -7.42 10.55
C LEU A 72 -16.75 -7.80 12.00
N GLN A 73 -15.66 -7.24 12.54
CA GLN A 73 -15.27 -7.46 13.94
C GLN A 73 -16.27 -6.81 14.91
N SER A 74 -16.75 -5.61 14.59
CA SER A 74 -17.77 -4.92 15.38
C SER A 74 -19.10 -5.69 15.39
N TRP A 75 -19.48 -6.26 14.24
CA TRP A 75 -20.63 -7.15 14.13
C TRP A 75 -20.49 -8.39 15.01
N GLU A 76 -19.36 -9.10 14.92
CA GLU A 76 -19.09 -10.30 15.73
C GLU A 76 -19.12 -10.00 17.24
N THR A 77 -18.61 -8.83 17.64
CA THR A 77 -18.65 -8.38 19.04
C THR A 77 -20.09 -8.16 19.52
N ARG A 78 -20.96 -7.59 18.66
CA ARG A 78 -22.36 -7.31 18.97
C ARG A 78 -23.24 -8.56 18.92
N TYR A 79 -22.95 -9.48 18.00
CA TYR A 79 -23.71 -10.71 17.77
C TYR A 79 -22.81 -11.95 17.70
N PRO A 80 -22.21 -12.38 18.83
CA PRO A 80 -21.24 -13.47 18.84
C PRO A 80 -21.77 -14.77 18.23
N GLY A 81 -20.99 -15.36 17.32
CA GLY A 81 -21.28 -16.63 16.65
C GLY A 81 -22.40 -16.59 15.61
N ARG A 82 -23.04 -15.43 15.39
CA ARG A 82 -24.14 -15.30 14.42
C ARG A 82 -23.58 -15.15 13.01
N LEU A 83 -24.00 -16.04 12.10
CA LEU A 83 -23.54 -16.06 10.71
C LEU A 83 -22.00 -16.15 10.61
N ARG A 84 -21.42 -16.98 11.49
CA ARG A 84 -19.97 -17.13 11.62
C ARG A 84 -19.29 -17.54 10.32
N ASP A 85 -19.98 -18.30 9.47
CA ASP A 85 -19.51 -18.65 8.14
C ASP A 85 -19.33 -17.40 7.26
N VAL A 86 -20.33 -16.52 7.21
CA VAL A 86 -20.29 -15.26 6.44
C VAL A 86 -19.25 -14.30 7.00
N THR A 87 -19.21 -14.10 8.32
CA THR A 87 -18.26 -13.17 8.95
C THR A 87 -16.82 -13.66 8.84
N ALA A 88 -16.57 -14.97 8.96
CA ALA A 88 -15.25 -15.56 8.75
C ALA A 88 -14.83 -15.51 7.28
N PHE A 89 -15.73 -15.82 6.35
CA PHE A 89 -15.45 -15.79 4.91
C PHE A 89 -15.11 -14.38 4.43
N GLY A 90 -15.93 -13.38 4.78
CA GLY A 90 -15.68 -11.98 4.44
C GLY A 90 -14.39 -11.44 5.06
N ARG A 91 -14.05 -11.86 6.29
CA ARG A 91 -12.74 -11.54 6.90
C ARG A 91 -11.59 -12.13 6.08
N GLY A 92 -11.72 -13.38 5.62
CA GLY A 92 -10.74 -14.01 4.74
C GLY A 92 -10.51 -13.20 3.46
N GLU A 93 -11.60 -12.83 2.78
CA GLU A 93 -11.54 -12.06 1.54
C GLU A 93 -10.90 -10.68 1.72
N ALA A 94 -11.28 -9.92 2.75
CA ALA A 94 -10.67 -8.63 3.02
C ALA A 94 -9.19 -8.74 3.42
N LEU A 95 -8.81 -9.76 4.22
CA LEU A 95 -7.42 -10.00 4.61
C LEU A 95 -6.52 -10.37 3.42
N GLU A 96 -7.02 -11.11 2.42
CA GLU A 96 -6.26 -11.38 1.19
C GLU A 96 -5.94 -10.09 0.44
N ARG A 97 -6.90 -9.17 0.33
CA ARG A 97 -6.71 -7.88 -0.35
C ARG A 97 -5.73 -6.96 0.36
N LEU A 98 -5.55 -7.15 1.67
CA LEU A 98 -4.56 -6.46 2.49
C LEU A 98 -3.20 -7.18 2.56
N GLY A 99 -3.01 -8.28 1.84
CA GLY A 99 -1.76 -9.06 1.85
C GLY A 99 -1.54 -9.90 3.13
N ALA A 100 -2.54 -9.99 4.01
CA ALA A 100 -2.45 -10.71 5.27
C ALA A 100 -2.78 -12.21 5.10
N TYR A 101 -2.11 -12.89 4.17
CA TYR A 101 -2.45 -14.22 3.68
C TYR A 101 -2.54 -15.29 4.78
N ASN A 102 -1.63 -15.28 5.74
CA ASN A 102 -1.68 -16.20 6.89
C ASN A 102 -2.95 -16.03 7.74
N ALA A 103 -3.40 -14.78 7.94
CA ALA A 103 -4.62 -14.49 8.66
C ALA A 103 -5.86 -14.82 7.82
N ALA A 104 -5.81 -14.54 6.51
CA ALA A 104 -6.86 -14.88 5.56
C ALA A 104 -7.11 -16.39 5.54
N GLY A 105 -6.06 -17.21 5.42
CA GLY A 105 -6.17 -18.68 5.41
C GLY A 105 -6.79 -19.23 6.70
N ARG A 106 -6.50 -18.63 7.87
CA ARG A 106 -7.18 -18.99 9.13
C ARG A 106 -8.66 -18.65 9.10
N ALA A 107 -9.02 -17.44 8.66
CA ALA A 107 -10.40 -17.00 8.57
C ALA A 107 -11.21 -17.87 7.59
N TYR A 108 -10.62 -18.25 6.46
CA TYR A 108 -11.24 -19.19 5.53
C TYR A 108 -11.42 -20.60 6.11
N ARG A 109 -10.44 -21.12 6.86
CA ARG A 109 -10.60 -22.40 7.56
C ARG A 109 -11.74 -22.35 8.59
N GLU A 110 -11.85 -21.25 9.35
CA GLU A 110 -12.99 -21.04 10.26
C GLU A 110 -14.34 -21.08 9.52
N ALA A 111 -14.44 -20.45 8.35
CA ALA A 111 -15.64 -20.50 7.53
C ALA A 111 -15.93 -21.90 6.99
N ALA A 112 -14.89 -22.65 6.62
CA ALA A 112 -15.00 -24.01 6.08
C ALA A 112 -15.42 -25.08 7.11
N GLU A 113 -15.22 -24.82 8.40
CA GLU A 113 -15.69 -25.68 9.51
C GLU A 113 -17.21 -25.64 9.69
N VAL A 114 -17.85 -24.54 9.30
CA VAL A 114 -19.30 -24.39 9.38
C VAL A 114 -19.93 -25.08 8.18
N ALA A 115 -20.91 -25.95 8.42
CA ALA A 115 -21.67 -26.60 7.37
C ALA A 115 -22.59 -25.58 6.66
N SER A 116 -22.04 -24.84 5.69
CA SER A 116 -22.76 -23.84 4.90
C SER A 116 -22.38 -23.90 3.41
N PRO A 117 -23.17 -23.25 2.54
CA PRO A 117 -22.86 -23.16 1.10
C PRO A 117 -21.50 -22.51 0.79
N LEU A 118 -20.91 -21.77 1.74
CA LEU A 118 -19.60 -21.13 1.58
C LEU A 118 -18.44 -22.09 1.85
N ALA A 119 -18.67 -23.26 2.45
CA ALA A 119 -17.60 -24.11 2.96
C ALA A 119 -16.63 -24.60 1.87
N GLU A 120 -17.10 -24.88 0.66
CA GLU A 120 -16.24 -25.27 -0.47
C GLU A 120 -15.37 -24.10 -0.94
N ARG A 121 -15.98 -22.94 -1.23
CA ARG A 121 -15.27 -21.71 -1.59
C ARG A 121 -14.27 -21.29 -0.51
N ALA A 122 -14.59 -21.51 0.75
CA ALA A 122 -13.73 -21.23 1.87
C ALA A 122 -12.50 -22.16 1.89
N ARG A 123 -12.64 -23.45 1.53
CA ARG A 123 -11.48 -24.35 1.38
C ARG A 123 -10.57 -23.91 0.24
N ASP A 124 -11.14 -23.51 -0.90
CA ASP A 124 -10.35 -22.99 -2.02
C ASP A 124 -9.62 -21.69 -1.64
N GLY A 125 -10.30 -20.81 -0.90
CA GLY A 125 -9.70 -19.60 -0.32
C GLY A 125 -8.56 -19.91 0.63
N ALA A 126 -8.73 -20.87 1.53
CA ALA A 126 -7.69 -21.31 2.45
C ALA A 126 -6.47 -21.87 1.72
N GLU A 127 -6.67 -22.75 0.73
CA GLU A 127 -5.56 -23.32 -0.07
C GLU A 127 -4.79 -22.22 -0.79
N ARG A 128 -5.49 -21.29 -1.44
CA ARG A 128 -4.86 -20.15 -2.10
C ARG A 128 -4.08 -19.28 -1.11
N SER A 129 -4.70 -18.91 0.00
CA SER A 129 -4.07 -18.12 1.05
C SER A 129 -2.82 -18.80 1.61
N ASP A 130 -2.81 -20.13 1.75
CA ASP A 130 -1.62 -20.87 2.20
C ASP A 130 -0.49 -20.78 1.15
N VAL A 131 -0.80 -20.93 -0.15
CA VAL A 131 0.20 -20.77 -1.23
C VAL A 131 0.84 -19.38 -1.21
N PHE A 132 0.02 -18.34 -1.05
CA PHE A 132 0.49 -16.96 -0.97
C PHE A 132 1.29 -16.72 0.33
N ALA A 133 0.83 -17.27 1.46
CA ALA A 133 1.50 -17.16 2.73
C ALA A 133 2.89 -17.83 2.72
N ASP A 134 3.01 -19.01 2.12
CA ASP A 134 4.28 -19.72 1.97
C ASP A 134 5.28 -18.92 1.13
N ALA A 135 4.82 -18.35 0.00
CA ALA A 135 5.64 -17.46 -0.82
C ALA A 135 6.04 -16.20 -0.06
N ALA A 136 5.10 -15.57 0.67
CA ALA A 136 5.32 -14.37 1.46
C ALA A 136 6.24 -14.61 2.66
N ALA A 137 6.30 -15.81 3.23
CA ALA A 137 7.13 -16.16 4.37
C ALA A 137 8.63 -16.32 4.03
N LEU A 138 8.97 -16.41 2.74
CA LEU A 138 10.38 -16.50 2.33
C LEU A 138 11.17 -15.25 2.75
N PRO A 139 12.45 -15.43 3.14
CA PRO A 139 13.28 -14.33 3.60
C PRO A 139 13.53 -13.31 2.48
N GLU A 140 13.52 -12.03 2.84
CA GLU A 140 13.86 -10.90 1.96
C GLU A 140 15.24 -10.31 2.28
N GLU A 141 15.78 -10.62 3.46
CA GLU A 141 17.02 -10.05 3.98
C GLU A 141 18.10 -11.12 4.11
N GLY A 142 19.35 -10.70 3.90
CA GLY A 142 20.55 -11.47 4.15
C GLY A 142 21.50 -10.74 5.11
N THR A 143 22.68 -11.31 5.33
CA THR A 143 23.73 -10.71 6.18
C THR A 143 24.45 -9.54 5.52
N ASP A 144 24.37 -9.46 4.20
CA ASP A 144 25.00 -8.44 3.35
C ASP A 144 24.13 -8.17 2.10
N LEU A 145 24.60 -7.28 1.23
CA LEU A 145 23.89 -6.89 0.01
C LEU A 145 23.68 -8.07 -0.94
N ASP A 146 24.71 -8.86 -1.20
CA ASP A 146 24.66 -9.98 -2.15
C ASP A 146 23.70 -11.08 -1.69
N SER A 147 23.76 -11.43 -0.41
CA SER A 147 22.84 -12.39 0.20
C SER A 147 21.40 -11.88 0.24
N THR A 148 21.20 -10.57 0.44
CA THR A 148 19.88 -9.91 0.35
C THR A 148 19.33 -9.97 -1.07
N LEU A 149 20.10 -9.58 -2.08
CA LEU A 149 19.69 -9.66 -3.49
C LEU A 149 19.40 -11.11 -3.91
N ALA A 150 20.20 -12.07 -3.44
CA ALA A 150 19.96 -13.48 -3.67
C ALA A 150 18.68 -14.00 -2.99
N ALA A 151 18.35 -13.51 -1.79
CA ALA A 151 17.11 -13.83 -1.09
C ALA A 151 15.89 -13.31 -1.85
N LEU A 152 15.91 -12.04 -2.26
CA LEU A 152 14.87 -11.43 -3.09
C LEU A 152 14.67 -12.20 -4.41
N ARG A 153 15.76 -12.56 -5.10
CA ARG A 153 15.68 -13.36 -6.34
C ARG A 153 15.00 -14.71 -6.13
N ARG A 154 15.37 -15.46 -5.08
CA ARG A 154 14.72 -16.74 -4.76
C ARG A 154 13.22 -16.56 -4.48
N LYS A 155 12.87 -15.49 -3.78
CA LYS A 155 11.46 -15.16 -3.48
C LYS A 155 10.69 -14.78 -4.75
N LEU A 156 11.29 -14.01 -5.64
CA LEU A 156 10.73 -13.69 -6.97
C LEU A 156 10.52 -14.93 -7.83
N ASP A 157 11.46 -15.88 -7.84
CA ASP A 157 11.31 -17.15 -8.56
C ASP A 157 10.11 -17.97 -8.06
N VAL A 158 9.76 -17.86 -6.78
CA VAL A 158 8.57 -18.49 -6.20
C VAL A 158 7.31 -17.73 -6.58
N TRP A 159 7.31 -16.39 -6.47
CA TRP A 159 6.16 -15.57 -6.89
C TRP A 159 5.85 -15.71 -8.38
N ALA A 160 6.85 -15.84 -9.24
CA ALA A 160 6.64 -16.12 -10.66
C ALA A 160 5.81 -17.40 -10.88
N LYS A 161 6.01 -18.44 -10.06
CA LYS A 161 5.20 -19.67 -10.11
C LYS A 161 3.79 -19.43 -9.60
N VAL A 162 3.61 -18.60 -8.57
CA VAL A 162 2.29 -18.22 -8.05
C VAL A 162 1.51 -17.44 -9.12
N ILE A 163 2.15 -16.48 -9.80
CA ILE A 163 1.54 -15.71 -10.90
C ILE A 163 1.07 -16.66 -12.01
N VAL A 164 1.95 -17.56 -12.48
CA VAL A 164 1.57 -18.55 -13.51
C VAL A 164 0.40 -19.41 -13.05
N ARG A 165 0.39 -19.86 -11.79
CA ARG A 165 -0.69 -20.70 -11.24
C ARG A 165 -2.05 -19.98 -11.23
N TYR A 166 -2.06 -18.68 -10.93
CA TYR A 166 -3.29 -17.89 -10.77
C TYR A 166 -3.58 -16.96 -11.94
N SER A 167 -2.88 -17.08 -13.07
CA SER A 167 -3.07 -16.20 -14.22
C SER A 167 -4.50 -16.27 -14.76
N GLY A 168 -5.07 -15.11 -15.10
CA GLY A 168 -6.45 -14.96 -15.55
C GLY A 168 -7.50 -15.12 -14.43
N THR A 169 -7.09 -15.28 -13.18
CA THR A 169 -8.01 -15.35 -12.03
C THR A 169 -8.05 -14.03 -11.25
N PRO A 170 -9.09 -13.77 -10.44
CA PRO A 170 -9.16 -12.58 -9.57
C PRO A 170 -8.03 -12.46 -8.51
N SER A 171 -7.15 -13.45 -8.43
CA SER A 171 -6.01 -13.50 -7.51
C SER A 171 -4.68 -13.11 -8.19
N GLU A 172 -4.62 -13.08 -9.52
CA GLU A 172 -3.44 -12.65 -10.27
C GLU A 172 -2.97 -11.24 -9.88
N PRO A 173 -3.85 -10.22 -9.77
CA PRO A 173 -3.41 -8.88 -9.36
C PRO A 173 -2.70 -8.84 -8.00
N LEU A 174 -3.09 -9.70 -7.05
CA LEU A 174 -2.44 -9.76 -5.74
C LEU A 174 -1.01 -10.28 -5.85
N ALA A 175 -0.79 -11.29 -6.69
CA ALA A 175 0.54 -11.85 -6.91
C ALA A 175 1.45 -10.87 -7.67
N LEU A 176 0.91 -10.13 -8.64
CA LEU A 176 1.65 -9.09 -9.37
C LEU A 176 2.05 -7.92 -8.47
N VAL A 177 1.21 -7.53 -7.50
CA VAL A 177 1.56 -6.50 -6.50
C VAL A 177 2.74 -6.94 -5.64
N GLU A 178 2.78 -8.20 -5.19
CA GLU A 178 3.90 -8.73 -4.41
C GLU A 178 5.19 -8.85 -5.23
N GLU A 179 5.09 -9.31 -6.48
CA GLU A 179 6.24 -9.33 -7.40
C GLU A 179 6.81 -7.93 -7.60
N GLU A 180 5.97 -6.95 -7.98
CA GLU A 180 6.39 -5.58 -8.19
C GLU A 180 7.04 -4.97 -6.94
N ARG A 181 6.49 -5.24 -5.75
CA ARG A 181 7.07 -4.77 -4.48
C ARG A 181 8.49 -5.29 -4.28
N LEU A 182 8.73 -6.57 -4.58
CA LEU A 182 10.03 -7.22 -4.44
C LEU A 182 11.03 -6.73 -5.49
N GLU A 183 10.62 -6.57 -6.74
CA GLU A 183 11.49 -6.04 -7.80
C GLU A 183 11.85 -4.59 -7.54
N ARG A 184 10.89 -3.79 -7.05
CA ARG A 184 11.13 -2.42 -6.60
C ARG A 184 12.16 -2.38 -5.48
N ARG A 185 12.04 -3.27 -4.48
CA ARG A 185 13.01 -3.36 -3.37
C ARG A 185 14.41 -3.74 -3.87
N ALA A 186 14.50 -4.68 -4.81
CA ALA A 186 15.78 -5.05 -5.42
C ALA A 186 16.41 -3.86 -6.16
N ALA A 187 15.64 -3.13 -6.97
CA ALA A 187 16.12 -1.95 -7.68
C ALA A 187 16.59 -0.84 -6.72
N GLU A 188 15.85 -0.58 -5.63
CA GLU A 188 16.24 0.38 -4.58
C GLU A 188 17.59 0.02 -3.97
N LEU A 189 17.84 -1.26 -3.67
CA LEU A 189 19.12 -1.72 -3.13
C LEU A 189 20.27 -1.52 -4.11
N VAL A 190 20.06 -1.81 -5.39
CA VAL A 190 21.07 -1.59 -6.43
C VAL A 190 21.38 -0.11 -6.59
N VAL A 191 20.36 0.76 -6.63
CA VAL A 191 20.53 2.22 -6.71
C VAL A 191 21.29 2.76 -5.50
N ALA A 192 20.90 2.36 -4.29
CA ALA A 192 21.52 2.83 -3.04
C ALA A 192 23.00 2.42 -2.93
N ASN A 193 23.38 1.27 -3.50
CA ASN A 193 24.74 0.73 -3.43
C ASN A 193 25.53 0.90 -4.73
N ARG A 194 25.02 1.67 -5.70
CA ARG A 194 25.60 1.77 -7.07
C ARG A 194 27.07 2.20 -7.12
N ARG A 195 27.55 2.95 -6.11
CA ARG A 195 28.94 3.41 -6.04
C ARG A 195 29.90 2.33 -5.52
N ALA A 196 29.39 1.32 -4.83
CA ALA A 196 30.16 0.21 -4.28
C ALA A 196 30.16 -1.03 -5.21
N LEU A 197 29.22 -1.08 -6.16
CA LEU A 197 29.07 -2.19 -7.11
C LEU A 197 29.89 -1.96 -8.37
N GLU A 198 30.46 -3.04 -8.91
CA GLU A 198 31.02 -3.05 -10.27
C GLU A 198 29.90 -2.77 -11.28
N ASP A 199 30.13 -1.83 -12.20
CA ASP A 199 29.11 -1.31 -13.14
C ASP A 199 27.80 -0.85 -12.47
N GLY A 200 27.85 -0.47 -11.19
CA GLY A 200 26.65 -0.21 -10.39
C GLY A 200 25.74 0.89 -10.94
N THR A 201 26.29 1.94 -11.56
CA THR A 201 25.50 2.97 -12.25
C THR A 201 24.70 2.39 -13.42
N THR A 202 25.33 1.59 -14.27
CA THR A 202 24.64 0.93 -15.39
C THR A 202 23.65 -0.12 -14.90
N GLY A 203 24.00 -0.88 -13.84
CA GLY A 203 23.10 -1.83 -13.20
C GLY A 203 21.85 -1.16 -12.61
N ALA A 204 22.02 -0.05 -11.91
CA ALA A 204 20.93 0.74 -11.34
C ALA A 204 20.00 1.30 -12.42
N GLU A 205 20.56 1.86 -13.50
CA GLU A 205 19.76 2.34 -14.62
C GLU A 205 18.93 1.22 -15.25
N ARG A 206 19.55 0.06 -15.53
CA ARG A 206 18.86 -1.11 -16.10
C ARG A 206 17.75 -1.60 -15.18
N ALA A 207 17.98 -1.66 -13.87
CA ALA A 207 16.98 -2.10 -12.90
C ALA A 207 15.76 -1.15 -12.87
N LEU A 208 15.98 0.16 -12.87
CA LEU A 208 14.89 1.14 -12.87
C LEU A 208 14.12 1.13 -14.21
N ARG A 209 14.81 1.01 -15.34
CA ARG A 209 14.16 0.87 -16.65
C ARG A 209 13.35 -0.41 -16.75
N PHE A 210 13.86 -1.52 -16.22
CA PHE A 210 13.15 -2.78 -16.18
C PHE A 210 11.81 -2.66 -15.43
N LEU A 211 11.77 -1.94 -14.31
CA LEU A 211 10.49 -1.69 -13.60
C LEU A 211 9.49 -0.94 -14.47
N VAL A 212 9.93 0.11 -15.18
CA VAL A 212 9.07 0.90 -16.08
C VAL A 212 8.56 0.04 -17.24
N GLU A 213 9.41 -0.81 -17.81
CA GLU A 213 9.08 -1.65 -18.97
C GLU A 213 8.18 -2.83 -18.58
N LYS A 214 8.48 -3.53 -17.48
CA LYS A 214 7.72 -4.70 -17.01
C LYS A 214 6.37 -4.33 -16.40
N HIS A 215 6.33 -3.26 -15.60
CA HIS A 215 5.12 -2.85 -14.87
C HIS A 215 4.38 -1.68 -15.55
N ALA A 216 4.35 -1.67 -16.89
CA ALA A 216 3.67 -0.64 -17.66
C ALA A 216 2.16 -0.53 -17.38
N ASP A 217 1.54 -1.63 -16.94
CA ASP A 217 0.12 -1.66 -16.55
C ASP A 217 -0.11 -1.32 -15.08
N SER A 218 0.94 -1.22 -14.26
CA SER A 218 0.79 -0.98 -12.82
C SER A 218 0.31 0.43 -12.53
N LYS A 219 -0.54 0.57 -11.53
CA LYS A 219 -0.89 1.87 -10.93
C LYS A 219 0.35 2.65 -10.45
N ASN A 220 1.45 1.96 -10.15
CA ASN A 220 2.69 2.54 -9.66
C ASN A 220 3.64 2.99 -10.78
N LEU A 221 3.27 2.81 -12.06
CA LEU A 221 4.09 3.24 -13.19
C LEU A 221 4.56 4.72 -13.06
N PRO A 222 3.73 5.70 -12.68
CA PRO A 222 4.20 7.09 -12.57
C PRO A 222 5.33 7.23 -11.54
N ALA A 223 5.22 6.52 -10.41
CA ALA A 223 6.24 6.50 -9.38
C ALA A 223 7.56 5.85 -9.86
N HIS A 224 7.49 4.79 -10.67
CA HIS A 224 8.69 4.17 -11.26
C HIS A 224 9.39 5.11 -12.24
N VAL A 225 8.63 5.80 -13.09
CA VAL A 225 9.19 6.80 -14.02
C VAL A 225 9.82 7.95 -13.24
N LEU A 226 9.19 8.43 -12.15
CA LEU A 226 9.77 9.45 -11.29
C LEU A 226 11.09 9.03 -10.66
N ARG A 227 11.19 7.79 -10.14
CA ARG A 227 12.43 7.25 -9.58
C ARG A 227 13.55 7.16 -10.61
N LEU A 228 13.21 6.82 -11.87
CA LEU A 228 14.18 6.88 -12.97
C LEU A 228 14.65 8.31 -13.24
N GLY A 229 13.73 9.29 -13.17
CA GLY A 229 14.06 10.71 -13.26
C GLY A 229 14.99 11.18 -12.14
N ASP A 230 14.72 10.76 -10.89
CA ASP A 230 15.57 11.07 -9.73
C ASP A 230 16.98 10.54 -9.92
N PHE A 231 17.09 9.29 -10.38
CA PHE A 231 18.37 8.67 -10.67
C PHE A 231 19.16 9.46 -11.71
N TYR A 232 18.54 9.88 -12.81
CA TYR A 232 19.21 10.74 -13.80
C TYR A 232 19.60 12.11 -13.23
N ALA A 233 18.76 12.70 -12.39
CA ALA A 233 19.08 13.95 -11.72
C ALA A 233 20.30 13.80 -10.80
N ASP A 234 20.42 12.67 -10.11
CA ASP A 234 21.58 12.35 -9.28
C ASP A 234 22.85 12.15 -10.12
N LEU A 235 22.76 11.53 -11.30
CA LEU A 235 23.91 11.44 -12.21
C LEU A 235 24.39 12.81 -12.71
N ALA A 236 23.46 13.76 -12.92
CA ALA A 236 23.81 15.13 -13.27
C ALA A 236 24.47 15.88 -12.09
N ARG A 237 24.02 15.63 -10.85
CA ARG A 237 24.64 16.20 -9.65
C ARG A 237 26.01 15.61 -9.33
N ASP A 238 26.16 14.29 -9.49
CA ASP A 238 27.44 13.59 -9.36
C ASP A 238 28.46 14.19 -10.32
N TYR A 239 28.07 14.41 -11.58
CA TYR A 239 28.94 15.02 -12.59
C TYR A 239 29.47 16.39 -12.15
N VAL A 240 28.61 17.26 -11.63
CA VAL A 240 29.01 18.59 -11.12
C VAL A 240 29.95 18.48 -9.93
N THR A 241 29.74 17.49 -9.06
CA THR A 241 30.58 17.23 -7.88
C THR A 241 31.96 16.70 -8.28
N GLU A 242 32.04 15.86 -9.31
CA GLU A 242 33.28 15.33 -9.85
C GLU A 242 34.08 16.39 -10.63
N HIS A 243 33.41 17.40 -11.18
CA HIS A 243 33.99 18.46 -12.00
C HIS A 243 33.79 19.85 -11.37
N GLU A 244 34.07 19.99 -10.06
CA GLU A 244 33.89 21.26 -9.33
C GLU A 244 34.77 22.43 -9.84
N LEU A 245 35.87 22.12 -10.53
CA LEU A 245 36.81 23.10 -11.08
C LEU A 245 36.52 23.37 -12.58
N PRO A 246 36.47 24.64 -13.02
CA PRO A 246 36.02 24.99 -14.37
C PRO A 246 36.80 24.38 -15.54
N LEU A 247 38.10 24.10 -15.35
CA LEU A 247 38.97 23.61 -16.42
C LEU A 247 38.63 22.19 -16.91
N GLY A 248 37.85 21.42 -16.14
CA GLY A 248 37.43 20.06 -16.52
C GLY A 248 35.93 19.92 -16.81
N PHE A 249 35.16 21.01 -16.74
CA PHE A 249 33.71 20.94 -16.87
C PHE A 249 33.29 20.99 -18.35
N ASP A 250 32.76 19.90 -18.87
CA ASP A 250 32.07 19.88 -20.17
C ASP A 250 30.60 20.26 -19.95
N GLU A 251 30.20 21.43 -20.49
CA GLU A 251 28.84 21.94 -20.42
C GLU A 251 27.84 21.07 -21.20
N GLU A 252 28.23 20.54 -22.36
CA GLU A 252 27.33 19.75 -23.22
C GLU A 252 26.97 18.43 -22.54
N GLU A 253 27.94 17.77 -21.93
CA GLU A 253 27.73 16.53 -21.17
C GLU A 253 26.82 16.76 -19.95
N PHE A 254 27.04 17.85 -19.20
CA PHE A 254 26.15 18.20 -18.08
C PHE A 254 24.72 18.46 -18.56
N VAL A 255 24.56 19.25 -19.61
CA VAL A 255 23.26 19.57 -20.20
C VAL A 255 22.55 18.30 -20.64
N HIS A 256 23.25 17.39 -21.32
CA HIS A 256 22.70 16.10 -21.76
C HIS A 256 22.15 15.29 -20.58
N ARG A 257 22.93 15.16 -19.49
CA ARG A 257 22.51 14.43 -18.28
C ARG A 257 21.29 15.08 -17.60
N ALA A 258 21.31 16.40 -17.45
CA ALA A 258 20.22 17.14 -16.83
C ALA A 258 18.93 17.05 -17.66
N ASP A 259 19.03 17.16 -18.99
CA ASP A 259 17.88 17.08 -19.89
C ASP A 259 17.23 15.70 -19.89
N ARG A 260 18.01 14.63 -19.77
CA ARG A 260 17.49 13.26 -19.62
C ARG A 260 16.55 13.12 -18.40
N ALA A 261 16.91 13.74 -17.28
CA ALA A 261 16.07 13.77 -16.08
C ALA A 261 14.83 14.65 -16.27
N LEU A 262 14.99 15.86 -16.82
CA LEU A 262 13.90 16.79 -17.10
C LEU A 262 12.85 16.19 -18.05
N GLU A 263 13.28 15.50 -19.10
CA GLU A 263 12.38 14.78 -20.00
C GLU A 263 11.61 13.68 -19.29
N THR A 264 12.25 12.98 -18.35
CA THR A 264 11.61 11.91 -17.57
C THR A 264 10.54 12.47 -16.64
N TYR A 265 10.81 13.57 -15.93
CA TYR A 265 9.78 14.25 -15.12
C TYR A 265 8.65 14.81 -15.99
N ARG A 266 8.98 15.37 -17.16
CA ARG A 266 7.98 15.91 -18.09
C ARG A 266 6.97 14.84 -18.52
N LYS A 267 7.40 13.58 -18.74
CA LYS A 267 6.49 12.49 -19.08
C LYS A 267 5.39 12.33 -18.03
N VAL A 268 5.75 12.19 -16.76
CA VAL A 268 4.77 12.04 -15.65
C VAL A 268 3.93 13.30 -15.49
N ALA A 269 4.52 14.50 -15.66
CA ALA A 269 3.79 15.76 -15.58
C ALA A 269 2.67 15.90 -16.63
N THR A 270 2.74 15.15 -17.74
CA THR A 270 1.69 15.14 -18.78
C THR A 270 0.59 14.10 -18.56
N TRP A 271 0.70 13.25 -17.54
CA TRP A 271 -0.29 12.21 -17.27
C TRP A 271 -1.46 12.76 -16.46
N ASP A 272 -2.62 12.88 -17.11
CA ASP A 272 -3.83 13.33 -16.45
C ASP A 272 -4.37 12.24 -15.50
N GLY A 273 -4.78 12.67 -14.30
CA GLY A 273 -5.27 11.77 -13.25
C GLY A 273 -4.18 11.08 -12.41
N ALA A 274 -2.90 11.18 -12.78
CA ALA A 274 -1.81 10.63 -11.98
C ALA A 274 -1.62 11.45 -10.68
N HIS A 275 -1.54 10.76 -9.55
CA HIS A 275 -1.33 11.39 -8.24
C HIS A 275 0.04 12.09 -8.17
N GLU A 276 1.01 11.56 -8.90
CA GLU A 276 2.41 12.00 -8.96
C GLU A 276 2.62 13.25 -9.83
N LYS A 277 1.60 13.72 -10.58
CA LYS A 277 1.73 14.88 -11.48
C LYS A 277 2.22 16.16 -10.79
N PRO A 278 1.70 16.58 -9.62
CA PRO A 278 2.21 17.76 -8.92
C PRO A 278 3.67 17.60 -8.47
N GLU A 279 4.03 16.40 -8.01
CA GLU A 279 5.40 16.08 -7.63
C GLU A 279 6.34 16.14 -8.84
N ALA A 280 5.94 15.57 -9.98
CA ALA A 280 6.70 15.62 -11.23
C ALA A 280 6.97 17.07 -11.68
N LEU A 281 5.97 17.94 -11.60
CA LEU A 281 6.11 19.37 -11.92
C LEU A 281 7.09 20.08 -10.96
N GLY A 282 7.00 19.78 -9.66
CA GLY A 282 7.91 20.32 -8.66
C GLY A 282 9.35 19.89 -8.89
N ARG A 283 9.59 18.60 -9.13
CA ARG A 283 10.92 18.05 -9.42
C ARG A 283 11.50 18.59 -10.73
N PHE A 284 10.67 18.73 -11.76
CA PHE A 284 11.04 19.37 -13.02
C PHE A 284 11.53 20.80 -12.80
N ALA A 285 10.72 21.64 -12.15
CA ALA A 285 11.05 23.04 -11.90
C ALA A 285 12.32 23.20 -11.03
N ALA A 286 12.46 22.36 -10.00
CA ALA A 286 13.64 22.36 -9.14
C ALA A 286 14.92 22.01 -9.91
N LEU A 287 14.88 20.99 -10.76
CA LEU A 287 16.05 20.58 -11.54
C LEU A 287 16.38 21.58 -12.65
N ASP A 288 15.39 22.20 -13.28
CA ASP A 288 15.59 23.21 -14.32
C ASP A 288 16.28 24.47 -13.76
N ALA A 289 15.83 24.91 -12.58
CA ALA A 289 16.48 25.98 -11.83
C ALA A 289 17.92 25.61 -11.43
N TYR A 290 18.14 24.38 -10.95
CA TYR A 290 19.48 23.88 -10.66
C TYR A 290 20.39 23.88 -11.89
N LYS A 291 19.91 23.39 -13.04
CA LYS A 291 20.64 23.39 -14.31
C LYS A 291 21.08 24.79 -14.70
N THR A 292 20.18 25.77 -14.59
CA THR A 292 20.50 27.18 -14.89
C THR A 292 21.56 27.74 -13.94
N ALA A 293 21.44 27.46 -12.64
CA ALA A 293 22.42 27.91 -11.65
C ALA A 293 23.83 27.33 -11.87
N VAL A 294 23.92 26.04 -12.23
CA VAL A 294 25.21 25.41 -12.56
C VAL A 294 25.84 26.05 -13.79
N LEU A 295 25.08 26.21 -14.89
CA LEU A 295 25.61 26.82 -16.11
C LEU A 295 26.05 28.28 -15.89
N ALA A 296 25.37 29.03 -15.03
CA ALA A 296 25.78 30.38 -14.67
C ALA A 296 27.10 30.44 -13.88
N ARG A 297 27.51 29.35 -13.21
CA ARG A 297 28.79 29.27 -12.47
C ARG A 297 29.99 29.01 -13.38
N TYR A 298 29.78 28.33 -14.51
CA TYR A 298 30.85 27.89 -15.41
C TYR A 298 31.02 28.75 -16.68
N ARG A 299 30.14 29.75 -16.87
CA ARG A 299 30.24 30.82 -17.87
C ARG A 299 30.97 32.03 -17.32
#